data_AF-A0A7J4E6G4-F1
#
_entry.id   AF-A0A7J4E6G4-F1
#
_cell.length_a   1.000
_cell.length_b   1.000
_cell.length_c   1.000
_cell.angle_alpha   90.00
_cell.angle_beta   90.00
_cell.angle_gamma   90.00
#
_symmetry.space_group_name_H-M   'P 1'
#
loop_
_entity.id
_entity.type
_entity.pdbx_description
1 polymer ?
#
loop_
_entity_poly.entity_id
_entity_poly.type
_entity_poly.pdbx_seq_one_letter_code
_entity_poly.pdbx_strand_id
1 'polypeptide(L)'
;YGKVYKAFLTLKNNFLIANAGIDSSNAREGEVALWPKNPQETAEKIMKELSKRTGKRVAVVVVDSRTVPLRRGTIGLALGVAGFRPVKDYRKRKDLFGKPLQITLQNLADDLACAAHLLMGEANEGVPIVLARGAPVELDHDANANVAFIRPEECLYMKVLKTLG
;
A
#
# COMPACT_ATOMS: atom_id res chain seq x y z
N TYR A 1 -3.23 28.59 7.70
CA TYR A 1 -4.14 27.43 7.73
C TYR A 1 -3.33 26.17 7.44
N GLY A 2 -3.34 25.20 8.37
CA GLY A 2 -2.36 24.12 8.47
C GLY A 2 -2.28 23.23 7.23
N LYS A 3 -1.21 23.40 6.46
CA LYS A 3 -0.88 22.64 5.25
C LYS A 3 0.52 22.08 5.48
N VAL A 4 0.74 20.80 5.19
CA VAL A 4 2.11 20.31 4.96
C VAL A 4 2.68 21.21 3.86
N TYR A 5 3.70 22.00 4.18
CA TYR A 5 4.25 23.01 3.28
C TYR A 5 4.70 22.32 1.99
N LYS A 6 4.30 22.84 0.82
CA LYS A 6 4.57 22.27 -0.52
C LYS A 6 3.93 20.90 -0.85
N ALA A 7 2.83 20.52 -0.19
CA ALA A 7 2.07 19.32 -0.56
C ALA A 7 0.76 19.67 -1.29
N PHE A 8 0.55 19.04 -2.45
CA PHE A 8 -0.73 19.01 -3.16
C PHE A 8 -1.39 17.65 -2.96
N LEU A 9 -2.67 17.64 -2.62
CA LEU A 9 -3.45 16.40 -2.62
C LEU A 9 -3.80 16.04 -4.06
N THR A 10 -3.46 14.83 -4.47
CA THR A 10 -3.63 14.34 -5.85
C THR A 10 -4.28 12.97 -5.89
N LEU A 11 -4.90 12.64 -7.01
CA LEU A 11 -5.38 11.29 -7.32
C LEU A 11 -4.49 10.71 -8.41
N LYS A 12 -3.66 9.71 -8.07
CA LYS A 12 -2.74 9.04 -8.98
C LYS A 12 -2.96 7.53 -8.90
N ASN A 13 -3.28 6.88 -10.01
CA ASN A 13 -3.50 5.42 -10.06
C ASN A 13 -4.48 4.93 -8.96
N ASN A 14 -5.58 5.66 -8.73
CA ASN A 14 -6.56 5.44 -7.65
C ASN A 14 -6.04 5.62 -6.21
N PHE A 15 -4.80 6.07 -6.02
CA PHE A 15 -4.29 6.48 -4.71
C PHE A 15 -4.54 7.97 -4.48
N LEU A 16 -5.09 8.28 -3.31
CA LEU A 16 -5.16 9.64 -2.79
C LEU A 16 -3.84 9.93 -2.06
N ILE A 17 -2.96 10.72 -2.68
CA ILE A 17 -1.56 10.87 -2.25
C ILE A 17 -1.06 12.32 -2.41
N ALA A 18 -0.04 12.68 -1.64
CA ALA A 18 0.66 13.95 -1.82
C ALA A 18 1.52 13.93 -3.08
N ASN A 19 1.54 15.04 -3.83
CA ASN A 19 2.47 15.30 -4.94
C ASN A 19 2.57 14.17 -5.99
N ALA A 20 1.48 13.44 -6.24
CA ALA A 20 1.41 12.28 -7.13
C ALA A 20 2.44 11.16 -6.82
N GLY A 21 2.93 11.09 -5.57
CA GLY A 21 3.98 10.15 -5.16
C GLY A 21 5.37 10.51 -5.67
N ILE A 22 5.57 11.74 -6.16
CA ILE A 22 6.88 12.25 -6.53
C ILE A 22 7.63 12.59 -5.25
N ASP A 23 8.83 12.05 -5.11
CA ASP A 23 9.70 12.32 -3.97
C ASP A 23 11.03 12.93 -4.42
N SER A 24 11.48 13.94 -3.68
CA SER A 24 12.81 14.56 -3.83
C SER A 24 13.77 14.14 -2.71
N SER A 25 13.23 13.51 -1.66
CA SER A 25 14.01 12.91 -0.58
C SER A 25 14.80 11.71 -1.12
N ASN A 26 15.99 11.49 -0.56
CA ASN A 26 16.88 10.39 -0.96
C ASN A 26 17.21 10.31 -2.48
N ALA A 27 16.97 11.39 -3.22
CA ALA A 27 17.39 11.61 -4.60
C ALA A 27 18.61 12.54 -4.64
N ARG A 28 19.32 12.56 -5.77
CA ARG A 28 20.43 13.52 -5.97
C ARG A 28 19.87 14.92 -6.17
N GLU A 29 20.71 15.92 -5.90
CA GLU A 29 20.34 17.33 -6.13
C GLU A 29 19.86 17.54 -7.57
N GLY A 30 18.69 18.15 -7.73
CA GLY A 30 18.05 18.37 -9.03
C GLY A 30 17.32 17.16 -9.63
N GLU A 31 17.30 16.01 -8.97
CA GLU A 31 16.57 14.80 -9.38
C GLU A 31 15.34 14.55 -8.49
N VAL A 32 14.40 13.75 -9.01
CA VAL A 32 13.24 13.27 -8.27
C VAL A 32 13.02 11.79 -8.55
N ALA A 33 12.59 11.05 -7.53
CA ALA A 33 12.08 9.71 -7.65
C ALA A 33 10.61 9.75 -8.09
N LEU A 34 10.32 9.08 -9.20
CA LEU A 34 8.95 8.84 -9.65
C LEU A 34 8.54 7.44 -9.22
N TRP A 35 7.25 7.27 -8.92
CA TRP A 35 6.68 5.93 -8.85
C TRP A 35 6.96 5.12 -10.12
N PRO A 36 7.11 3.79 -10.01
CA PRO A 36 7.14 2.93 -11.17
C PRO A 36 5.92 3.19 -12.05
N LYS A 37 6.09 3.15 -13.38
CA LYS A 37 4.99 3.35 -14.35
C LYS A 37 3.80 2.42 -14.04
N ASN A 38 4.11 1.19 -13.65
CA ASN A 38 3.15 0.21 -13.18
C ASN A 38 3.72 -0.51 -11.93
N PRO A 39 3.36 -0.08 -10.70
CA PRO A 39 3.84 -0.70 -9.47
C PRO A 39 3.42 -2.16 -9.33
N GLN A 40 2.23 -2.51 -9.84
CA GLN A 40 1.73 -3.88 -9.82
C GLN A 40 2.60 -4.81 -10.68
N GLU A 41 2.88 -4.42 -11.93
CA GLU A 41 3.79 -5.17 -12.81
C GLU A 41 5.21 -5.26 -12.23
N THR A 42 5.64 -4.22 -11.51
CA THR A 42 6.94 -4.22 -10.82
C THR A 42 6.98 -5.28 -9.71
N ALA A 43 5.94 -5.35 -8.87
CA ALA A 43 5.81 -6.37 -7.83
C ALA A 43 5.82 -7.79 -8.42
N GLU A 44 5.09 -8.02 -9.51
CA GLU A 44 5.03 -9.31 -10.20
C GLU A 44 6.37 -9.72 -10.80
N LYS A 45 7.10 -8.79 -11.42
CA LYS A 45 8.44 -9.06 -11.98
C LYS A 45 9.42 -9.46 -10.88
N ILE A 46 9.45 -8.72 -9.78
CA ILE A 46 10.31 -9.02 -8.62
C ILE A 46 9.93 -10.39 -8.05
N MET A 47 8.64 -10.67 -7.85
CA MET A 47 8.15 -11.95 -7.33
C MET A 47 8.57 -13.12 -8.23
N LYS A 48 8.36 -13.00 -9.55
CA LYS A 48 8.73 -14.04 -10.54
C LYS A 48 10.24 -14.30 -10.52
N GLU A 49 11.05 -13.25 -10.51
CA GLU A 49 12.50 -13.39 -10.51
C GLU A 49 13.03 -13.98 -9.20
N LEU A 50 12.51 -13.55 -8.05
CA LEU A 50 12.86 -14.15 -6.75
C LEU A 50 12.45 -15.61 -6.67
N SER A 51 11.25 -15.96 -7.16
CA SER A 51 10.78 -17.34 -7.21
C SER A 51 11.68 -18.20 -8.10
N LYS A 52 12.07 -17.68 -9.28
CA LYS A 52 12.96 -18.37 -10.21
C LYS A 52 14.36 -18.60 -9.62
N ARG A 53 14.94 -17.59 -8.96
CA ARG A 53 16.29 -17.67 -8.39
C ARG A 53 16.38 -18.53 -7.14
N THR A 54 15.32 -18.54 -6.32
CA THR A 54 15.36 -19.23 -5.01
C THR A 54 14.62 -20.56 -5.00
N GLY A 55 13.78 -20.83 -6.01
CA GLY A 55 12.86 -21.98 -6.03
C GLY A 55 11.78 -21.92 -4.94
N LYS A 56 11.61 -20.78 -4.26
CA LYS A 56 10.62 -20.59 -3.19
C LYS A 56 9.39 -19.87 -3.72
N ARG A 57 8.22 -20.22 -3.16
CA ARG A 57 7.00 -19.44 -3.33
C ARG A 57 7.09 -18.22 -2.42
N VAL A 58 7.21 -17.05 -3.01
CA VAL A 58 7.34 -15.77 -2.30
C VAL A 58 6.25 -14.81 -2.76
N ALA A 59 5.87 -13.92 -1.85
CA ALA A 59 5.03 -12.76 -2.14
C ALA A 59 5.88 -11.49 -2.10
N VAL A 60 5.43 -10.45 -2.80
CA VAL A 60 6.09 -9.15 -2.86
C VAL A 60 5.07 -8.04 -2.66
N VAL A 61 5.41 -7.06 -1.83
CA VAL A 61 4.68 -5.79 -1.69
C VAL A 61 5.65 -4.66 -2.01
N VAL A 62 5.29 -3.80 -2.95
CA VAL A 62 6.00 -2.53 -3.20
C VAL A 62 5.38 -1.50 -2.29
N VAL A 63 6.21 -0.84 -1.47
CA VAL A 63 5.78 0.07 -0.41
C VAL A 63 6.23 1.49 -0.73
N ASP A 64 5.38 2.46 -0.39
CA ASP A 64 5.73 3.88 -0.30
C ASP A 64 5.13 4.47 0.98
N SER A 65 5.54 5.67 1.37
CA SER A 65 4.99 6.37 2.53
C SER A 65 3.80 7.25 2.13
N ARG A 66 2.84 7.41 3.03
CA ARG A 66 1.69 8.29 2.83
C ARG A 66 1.25 8.98 4.09
N THR A 67 0.61 10.14 3.93
CA THR A 67 -0.17 10.76 5.00
C THR A 67 -1.54 10.10 5.16
N VAL A 68 -2.07 10.14 6.38
CA VAL A 68 -3.42 9.70 6.72
C VAL A 68 -4.28 10.86 7.22
N PRO A 69 -5.58 10.93 6.87
CA PRO A 69 -6.45 11.99 7.33
C PRO A 69 -6.47 12.13 8.85
N LEU A 70 -6.38 13.37 9.34
CA LEU A 70 -6.51 13.75 10.75
C LEU A 70 -5.48 13.11 11.70
N ARG A 71 -4.34 12.63 11.17
CA ARG A 71 -3.22 12.11 11.97
C ARG A 71 -1.92 12.76 11.52
N ARG A 72 -0.99 12.97 12.46
CA ARG A 72 0.35 13.48 12.16
C ARG A 72 1.27 12.32 11.76
N GLY A 73 2.21 12.60 10.86
CA GLY A 73 3.18 11.64 10.35
C GLY A 73 2.67 10.83 9.15
N THR A 74 3.55 9.95 8.71
CA THR A 74 3.39 9.07 7.55
C THR A 74 3.35 7.61 7.97
N ILE A 75 2.75 6.77 7.13
CA ILE A 75 2.70 5.31 7.28
C ILE A 75 2.95 4.65 5.92
N GLY A 76 3.27 3.35 5.93
CA GLY A 76 3.39 2.56 4.71
C GLY A 76 2.07 2.42 3.95
N LEU A 77 2.18 2.35 2.63
CA LEU A 77 1.12 2.12 1.65
C LEU A 77 1.60 1.06 0.66
N ALA A 78 0.78 0.05 0.40
CA ALA A 78 1.06 -0.92 -0.66
C ALA A 78 0.73 -0.32 -2.03
N LEU A 79 1.75 -0.01 -2.83
CA LEU A 79 1.57 0.46 -4.22
C LEU A 79 1.28 -0.68 -5.20
N GLY A 80 1.84 -1.86 -4.94
CA GLY A 80 1.69 -3.06 -5.77
C GLY A 80 1.89 -4.32 -4.96
N VAL A 81 1.14 -5.38 -5.28
CA VAL A 81 1.09 -6.61 -4.49
C VAL A 81 1.08 -7.83 -5.41
N ALA A 82 1.98 -8.78 -5.18
CA ALA A 82 2.04 -10.02 -5.94
C ALA A 82 2.21 -11.23 -5.02
N GLY A 83 1.56 -12.34 -5.37
CA GLY A 83 1.78 -13.64 -4.71
C GLY A 83 0.88 -13.93 -3.52
N PHE A 84 -0.08 -13.07 -3.18
CA PHE A 84 -1.12 -13.33 -2.17
C PHE A 84 -2.37 -12.47 -2.37
N ARG A 85 -3.46 -12.87 -1.72
CA ARG A 85 -4.72 -12.10 -1.71
C ARG A 85 -4.56 -10.87 -0.78
N PRO A 86 -4.63 -9.62 -1.30
CA PRO A 86 -4.31 -8.44 -0.50
C PRO A 86 -5.39 -8.08 0.52
N VAL A 87 -6.63 -8.53 0.31
CA VAL A 87 -7.77 -8.27 1.19
C VAL A 87 -8.34 -9.58 1.70
N LYS A 88 -8.55 -9.65 3.02
CA LYS A 88 -9.26 -10.75 3.67
C LYS A 88 -10.68 -10.34 4.02
N ASP A 89 -11.64 -11.06 3.47
CA ASP A 89 -13.05 -10.83 3.71
C ASP A 89 -13.51 -11.56 4.98
N TYR A 90 -13.86 -10.79 6.00
CA TYR A 90 -14.40 -11.31 7.25
C TYR A 90 -15.93 -11.25 7.30
N ARG A 91 -16.60 -10.67 6.30
CA ARG A 91 -18.05 -10.57 6.30
C ARG A 91 -18.68 -11.95 6.39
N LYS A 92 -19.81 -12.04 7.08
CA LYS A 92 -20.52 -13.28 7.43
C LYS A 92 -19.79 -14.21 8.40
N ARG A 93 -18.49 -14.01 8.70
CA ARG A 93 -17.85 -14.71 9.81
C ARG A 93 -18.45 -14.23 11.13
N LYS A 94 -18.50 -15.14 12.11
CA LYS A 94 -18.99 -14.83 13.45
C LYS A 94 -17.91 -14.15 14.28
N ASP A 95 -18.29 -13.12 15.02
CA ASP A 95 -17.46 -12.53 16.07
C ASP A 95 -17.39 -13.43 17.32
N LEU A 96 -16.74 -12.94 18.38
CA LEU A 96 -16.59 -13.65 19.65
C LEU A 96 -17.92 -14.00 20.33
N PHE A 97 -19.02 -13.35 19.97
CA PHE A 97 -20.36 -13.54 20.53
C PHE A 97 -21.33 -14.19 19.53
N GLY A 98 -20.80 -14.75 18.43
CA GLY A 98 -21.59 -15.45 17.43
C GLY A 98 -22.29 -14.53 16.42
N LYS A 99 -22.11 -13.22 16.48
CA LYS A 99 -22.77 -12.27 15.56
C LYS A 99 -22.01 -12.17 14.23
N PRO A 100 -22.71 -12.15 13.08
CA PRO A 100 -22.05 -12.05 11.78
C PRO A 100 -21.48 -10.65 11.55
N LEU A 101 -20.21 -10.57 11.15
CA LEU A 101 -19.56 -9.35 10.70
C LEU A 101 -20.17 -8.86 9.38
N GLN A 102 -20.48 -7.56 9.29
CA GLN A 102 -21.23 -7.00 8.14
C GLN A 102 -20.35 -6.32 7.09
N ILE A 103 -19.35 -5.54 7.54
CA ILE A 103 -18.57 -4.65 6.68
C ILE A 103 -17.06 -4.93 6.72
N THR A 104 -16.63 -5.92 7.51
CA THR A 104 -15.22 -6.10 7.85
C THR A 104 -14.43 -6.72 6.69
N LEU A 105 -13.62 -5.89 6.05
CA LEU A 105 -12.55 -6.28 5.13
C LEU A 105 -11.23 -5.84 5.76
N GLN A 106 -10.26 -6.74 5.83
CA GLN A 106 -8.91 -6.41 6.31
C GLN A 106 -7.97 -6.27 5.11
N ASN A 107 -7.32 -5.12 4.96
CA ASN A 107 -6.31 -4.90 3.91
C ASN A 107 -4.94 -5.39 4.41
N LEU A 108 -4.67 -6.69 4.20
CA LEU A 108 -3.43 -7.34 4.60
C LEU A 108 -2.20 -6.74 3.91
N ALA A 109 -2.35 -6.24 2.68
CA ALA A 109 -1.25 -5.61 1.97
C ALA A 109 -0.80 -4.32 2.63
N ASP A 110 -1.74 -3.44 2.99
CA ASP A 110 -1.42 -2.19 3.71
C ASP A 110 -0.97 -2.46 5.14
N ASP A 111 -1.53 -3.47 5.83
CA ASP A 111 -1.07 -3.87 7.17
C ASP A 111 0.42 -4.29 7.13
N LEU A 112 0.80 -5.09 6.13
CA LEU A 112 2.19 -5.51 5.92
C LEU A 112 3.08 -4.34 5.49
N ALA A 113 2.58 -3.46 4.61
CA ALA A 113 3.31 -2.27 4.19
C ALA A 113 3.62 -1.34 5.37
N CYS A 114 2.64 -1.13 6.27
CA CYS A 114 2.84 -0.35 7.49
C CYS A 114 3.91 -0.97 8.40
N ALA A 115 3.85 -2.29 8.61
CA ALA A 115 4.84 -3.00 9.43
C ALA A 115 6.25 -2.94 8.83
N ALA A 116 6.36 -3.09 7.50
CA ALA A 116 7.64 -2.96 6.80
C ALA A 116 8.18 -1.53 6.87
N HIS A 117 7.34 -0.53 6.61
CA HIS A 117 7.69 0.89 6.66
C HIS A 117 8.28 1.31 8.01
N LEU A 118 7.71 0.80 9.12
CA LEU A 118 8.27 1.03 10.47
C LEU A 118 9.74 0.60 10.59
N LEU A 119 10.13 -0.48 9.92
CA LEU A 119 11.51 -0.99 9.95
C LEU A 119 12.40 -0.37 8.88
N MET A 120 11.84 0.07 7.76
CA MET A 120 12.57 0.74 6.68
C MET A 120 13.08 2.12 7.09
N GLY A 121 12.30 2.84 7.92
CA GLY A 121 12.56 4.24 8.21
C GLY A 121 12.13 5.16 7.07
N GLU A 122 12.38 6.46 7.24
CA GLU A 122 11.94 7.52 6.30
C GLU A 122 13.13 8.38 5.83
N ALA A 123 14.32 8.16 6.35
CA ALA A 123 15.48 9.00 6.12
C ALA A 123 16.62 8.17 5.51
N ASN A 124 17.78 8.16 6.16
CA ASN A 124 19.01 7.56 5.66
C ASN A 124 19.35 6.22 6.32
N GLU A 125 18.38 5.55 6.93
CA GLU A 125 18.56 4.26 7.62
C GLU A 125 19.11 3.18 6.66
N GLY A 126 18.87 3.33 5.35
CA GLY A 126 19.45 2.47 4.33
C GLY A 126 18.84 1.06 4.31
N VAL A 127 17.58 0.92 4.73
CA VAL A 127 16.85 -0.35 4.77
C VAL A 127 15.70 -0.33 3.75
N PRO A 128 15.95 -0.60 2.46
CA PRO A 128 14.92 -0.53 1.42
C PRO A 128 14.08 -1.81 1.29
N ILE A 129 14.43 -2.89 2.00
CA ILE A 129 13.79 -4.22 1.88
C ILE A 129 13.60 -4.83 3.27
N VAL A 130 12.39 -5.34 3.52
CA VAL A 130 12.02 -6.07 4.73
C VAL A 130 11.49 -7.45 4.36
N LEU A 131 11.97 -8.49 5.06
CA LEU A 131 11.47 -9.85 4.90
C LEU A 131 10.47 -10.19 6.02
N ALA A 132 9.19 -10.31 5.66
CA ALA A 132 8.16 -10.84 6.56
C ALA A 132 8.07 -12.37 6.46
N ARG A 133 8.20 -13.07 7.60
CA ARG A 133 8.04 -14.54 7.68
C ARG A 133 6.88 -14.88 8.61
N GLY A 134 6.08 -15.88 8.24
CA GLY A 134 4.90 -16.28 9.02
C GLY A 134 3.75 -15.27 8.94
N ALA A 135 3.75 -14.39 7.93
CA ALA A 135 2.65 -13.47 7.70
C ALA A 135 1.34 -14.26 7.46
N PRO A 136 0.21 -13.85 8.06
CA PRO A 136 -1.07 -14.56 7.97
C PRO A 136 -1.79 -14.30 6.64
N VAL A 137 -1.07 -14.47 5.53
CA VAL A 137 -1.55 -14.27 4.16
C VAL A 137 -1.75 -15.62 3.45
N GLU A 138 -2.74 -15.67 2.57
CA GLU A 138 -2.96 -16.82 1.71
C GLU A 138 -2.17 -16.61 0.40
N LEU A 139 -1.12 -17.41 0.20
CA LEU A 139 -0.29 -17.33 -1.00
C LEU A 139 -1.07 -17.80 -2.22
N ASP A 140 -1.16 -16.90 -3.19
CA ASP A 140 -1.93 -17.06 -4.42
C ASP A 140 -1.25 -16.21 -5.49
N HIS A 141 -0.58 -16.87 -6.45
CA HIS A 141 0.19 -16.20 -7.50
C HIS A 141 -0.71 -15.62 -8.60
N ASP A 142 -1.97 -16.05 -8.65
CA ASP A 142 -2.98 -15.58 -9.61
C ASP A 142 -3.97 -14.61 -8.95
N ALA A 143 -3.73 -14.25 -7.68
CA ALA A 143 -4.57 -13.32 -6.95
C ALA A 143 -4.70 -11.98 -7.69
N ASN A 144 -5.95 -11.54 -7.85
CA ASN A 144 -6.22 -10.24 -8.43
C ASN A 144 -5.87 -9.13 -7.42
N ALA A 145 -4.75 -8.44 -7.63
CA ALA A 145 -4.33 -7.33 -6.78
C ALA A 145 -5.32 -6.15 -6.77
N ASN A 146 -6.16 -6.01 -7.81
CA ASN A 146 -7.13 -4.91 -7.90
C ASN A 146 -8.19 -4.94 -6.79
N VAL A 147 -8.35 -6.05 -6.07
CA VAL A 147 -9.30 -6.14 -4.95
C VAL A 147 -8.89 -5.28 -3.74
N ALA A 148 -7.63 -4.82 -3.69
CA ALA A 148 -7.17 -3.85 -2.69
C ALA A 148 -7.66 -2.42 -2.98
N PHE A 149 -8.14 -2.17 -4.20
CA PHE A 149 -8.52 -0.84 -4.66
C PHE A 149 -10.04 -0.69 -4.66
N ILE A 150 -10.48 0.51 -4.32
CA ILE A 150 -11.89 0.91 -4.42
C ILE A 150 -12.00 2.09 -5.37
N ARG A 151 -13.15 2.18 -6.05
CA ARG A 151 -13.40 3.31 -6.95
C ARG A 151 -13.59 4.59 -6.13
N PRO A 152 -13.19 5.78 -6.64
CA PRO A 152 -13.40 7.04 -5.93
C PRO A 152 -14.85 7.26 -5.49
N GLU A 153 -15.84 6.79 -6.25
CA GLU A 153 -17.27 6.93 -5.93
C GLU A 153 -17.70 6.10 -4.72
N GLU A 154 -16.96 5.04 -4.41
CA GLU A 154 -17.19 4.13 -3.28
C GLU A 154 -16.32 4.50 -2.06
N CYS A 155 -15.32 5.37 -2.24
CA CYS A 155 -14.41 5.79 -1.19
C CYS A 155 -15.07 6.80 -0.24
N LEU A 156 -15.03 6.46 1.06
CA LEU A 156 -15.59 7.28 2.15
C LEU A 156 -15.09 8.74 2.11
N TYR A 157 -13.82 8.95 1.78
CA TYR A 157 -13.21 10.28 1.76
C TYR A 157 -13.52 11.07 0.48
N MET A 158 -13.52 10.39 -0.67
CA MET A 158 -13.65 11.07 -1.96
C MET A 158 -15.02 11.70 -2.17
N LYS A 159 -16.09 11.12 -1.58
CA LYS A 159 -17.43 11.75 -1.60
C LYS A 159 -17.41 13.14 -0.99
N VAL A 160 -16.70 13.32 0.13
CA VAL A 160 -16.60 14.62 0.83
C VAL A 160 -15.77 15.61 0.00
N LEU A 161 -14.66 15.15 -0.59
CA LEU A 161 -13.77 16.03 -1.37
C LEU A 161 -14.42 16.56 -2.66
N LYS A 162 -15.31 15.79 -3.29
CA LYS A 162 -16.06 16.24 -4.49
C LYS A 162 -17.11 17.32 -4.17
N THR A 163 -17.58 17.44 -2.93
CA THR A 163 -18.62 18.41 -2.53
C THR A 163 -18.03 19.75 -2.06
N LEU A 164 -16.70 19.82 -1.90
CA LEU A 164 -15.99 21.00 -1.40
C LEU A 164 -15.39 21.87 -2.52
N GLY A 165 -15.70 21.57 -3.79
CA GLY A 165 -15.36 22.37 -4.96
C GLY A 165 -16.63 22.86 -5.65
#